data_AF-A0AAE4WED6-F1
#
_entry.id   AF-A0AAE4WED6-F1
#
_cell.length_a   1.000
_cell.length_b   1.000
_cell.length_c   1.000
_cell.angle_alpha   90.00
_cell.angle_beta   90.00
_cell.angle_gamma   90.00
#
_symmetry.space_group_name_H-M   'P 1'
#
loop_
_entity.id
_entity.type
_entity.pdbx_description
1 polymer ?
#
loop_
_entity_poly.entity_id
_entity_poly.type
_entity_poly.pdbx_seq_one_letter_code
_entity_poly.pdbx_strand_id
1 'polypeptide(L)'
;MAYLDNYLKARNERLGTQHKAKSRKTKQRQIIKGDRRKHVIDKVMDTLSDWRYSPFEHEGPCHTGLRSALCMEGYSWSLSNTEAGNIVGEALRLTGAKRPSWDQGQPEYLLAYDVCSGCHGPMPEDMITGGRRGRFCSDECARSFLVKRDFTSSLHASRIEASAFSLINRDRRPLRTCENCGDQYRGFSRNDHSQKYCSRNCYGQAKRKLQQQDCPICSKGFHPLHEGQVHCSWACLRQMKLEKTCVVCKQNFNAKSKKAIYCSEKCRSYHVRHGQGGEVPLVGVPRACTCQHCNVEFEVMNARPKKYCSNKCARAVEKLIRQQRNKAPQSNIIYLTAEIFDGWFKQAA
;
A
#
# COMPACT_ATOMS: atom_id res chain seq x y z
N MET A 1 -16.40 23.25 21.58
CA MET A 1 -15.97 23.24 20.16
C MET A 1 -16.99 22.64 19.18
N ALA A 2 -18.10 22.04 19.63
CA ALA A 2 -19.12 21.45 18.74
C ALA A 2 -19.78 22.42 17.73
N TYR A 3 -19.80 23.72 18.02
CA TYR A 3 -20.35 24.74 17.11
C TYR A 3 -19.52 24.91 15.82
N LEU A 4 -18.19 24.81 15.91
CA LEU A 4 -17.30 24.98 14.76
C LEU A 4 -17.40 23.79 13.80
N ASP A 5 -17.51 22.56 14.32
CA ASP A 5 -17.65 21.35 13.50
C ASP A 5 -18.95 21.34 12.71
N ASN A 6 -20.07 21.75 13.32
CA ASN A 6 -21.35 21.88 12.65
C ASN A 6 -21.31 22.94 11.54
N TYR A 7 -20.63 24.07 11.78
CA TYR A 7 -20.47 25.12 10.78
C TYR A 7 -19.62 24.65 9.59
N LEU A 8 -18.48 23.98 9.84
CA LEU A 8 -17.62 23.42 8.79
C LEU A 8 -18.35 22.35 7.97
N LYS A 9 -19.13 21.48 8.63
CA LYS A 9 -19.95 20.47 7.95
C LYS A 9 -21.00 21.10 7.03
N ALA A 10 -21.77 22.06 7.53
CA ALA A 10 -22.79 22.77 6.73
C ALA A 10 -22.19 23.59 5.58
N ARG A 11 -20.98 24.15 5.75
CA ARG A 11 -20.22 24.83 4.67
C ARG A 11 -19.76 23.83 3.61
N ASN A 12 -19.20 22.70 4.01
CA ASN A 12 -18.72 21.66 3.10
C ASN A 12 -19.88 21.02 2.31
N GLU A 13 -21.05 20.84 2.93
CA GLU A 13 -22.26 20.38 2.23
C GLU A 13 -22.74 21.38 1.18
N ARG A 14 -22.76 22.69 1.50
CA ARG A 14 -23.10 23.76 0.54
C ARG A 14 -22.10 23.87 -0.61
N LEU A 15 -20.80 23.80 -0.32
CA LEU A 15 -19.78 23.76 -1.36
C LEU A 15 -19.94 22.51 -2.22
N GLY A 16 -20.19 21.35 -1.61
CA GLY A 16 -20.44 20.10 -2.32
C GLY A 16 -21.63 20.15 -3.27
N THR A 17 -22.74 20.77 -2.87
CA THR A 17 -23.92 20.93 -3.75
C THR A 17 -23.66 21.93 -4.87
N GLN A 18 -22.99 23.05 -4.59
CA GLN A 18 -22.61 24.03 -5.61
C GLN A 18 -21.64 23.45 -6.65
N HIS A 19 -20.62 22.71 -6.21
CA HIS A 19 -19.68 22.03 -7.11
C HIS A 19 -20.36 20.95 -7.95
N LYS A 20 -21.30 20.18 -7.39
CA LYS A 20 -22.11 19.20 -8.14
C LYS A 20 -23.03 19.87 -9.16
N ALA A 21 -23.65 20.99 -8.82
CA ALA A 21 -24.49 21.74 -9.75
C ALA A 21 -23.67 22.36 -10.90
N LYS A 22 -22.50 22.92 -10.59
CA LYS A 22 -21.57 23.46 -11.60
C LYS A 22 -20.99 22.35 -12.49
N SER A 23 -20.59 21.21 -11.93
CA SER A 23 -20.02 20.11 -12.72
C SER A 23 -21.05 19.45 -13.66
N ARG A 24 -22.32 19.39 -13.25
CA ARG A 24 -23.41 18.93 -14.14
C ARG A 24 -23.68 19.87 -15.31
N LYS A 25 -23.48 21.18 -15.13
CA LYS A 25 -23.74 22.18 -16.17
C LYS A 25 -22.63 22.27 -17.23
N THR A 26 -21.43 21.75 -16.93
CA THR A 26 -20.27 21.88 -17.82
C THR A 26 -19.63 20.53 -18.10
N LYS A 27 -20.41 19.52 -18.49
CA LYS A 27 -19.82 18.41 -19.26
C LYS A 27 -19.33 19.03 -20.57
N GLN A 28 -18.02 19.24 -20.68
CA GLN A 28 -17.41 19.71 -21.93
C GLN A 28 -17.89 18.80 -23.06
N ARG A 29 -18.36 19.42 -24.14
CA ARG A 29 -18.85 18.68 -25.31
C ARG A 29 -17.67 17.90 -25.89
N GLN A 30 -17.77 16.57 -25.94
CA GLN A 30 -16.81 15.74 -26.65
C GLN A 30 -16.77 16.18 -28.11
N ILE A 31 -15.55 16.40 -28.62
CA ILE A 31 -15.33 16.80 -30.00
C ILE A 31 -15.47 15.58 -30.90
N ILE A 32 -14.85 14.45 -30.52
CA ILE A 32 -14.84 13.21 -31.31
C ILE A 32 -15.78 12.20 -30.64
N LYS A 33 -16.75 11.67 -31.40
CA LYS A 33 -17.82 10.79 -30.92
C LYS A 33 -17.92 9.50 -31.74
N GLY A 34 -18.62 8.51 -31.21
CA GLY A 34 -19.00 7.28 -31.92
C GLY A 34 -17.81 6.41 -32.31
N ASP A 35 -17.90 5.78 -33.48
CA ASP A 35 -16.85 4.86 -33.97
C ASP A 35 -15.58 5.60 -34.38
N ARG A 36 -15.68 6.86 -34.82
CA ARG A 36 -14.53 7.75 -35.05
C ARG A 36 -13.67 7.85 -33.78
N ARG A 37 -14.28 7.96 -32.59
CA ARG A 37 -13.55 8.01 -31.31
C ARG A 37 -12.86 6.70 -30.99
N LYS A 38 -13.52 5.55 -31.21
CA LYS A 38 -12.93 4.22 -30.95
C LYS A 38 -11.75 3.94 -31.86
N HIS A 39 -11.92 4.23 -33.16
CA HIS A 39 -10.81 4.17 -34.10
C HIS A 39 -9.69 5.06 -33.59
N VAL A 40 -10.03 6.30 -33.20
CA VAL A 40 -9.14 7.25 -32.55
C VAL A 40 -8.67 6.82 -31.15
N ILE A 41 -9.06 5.68 -30.62
CA ILE A 41 -8.57 5.12 -29.37
C ILE A 41 -7.65 3.92 -29.60
N ASP A 42 -7.77 3.24 -30.74
CA ASP A 42 -7.12 1.94 -30.93
C ASP A 42 -5.64 2.02 -31.33
N LYS A 43 -5.22 3.07 -32.01
CA LYS A 43 -3.84 3.31 -32.45
C LYS A 43 -3.11 4.50 -31.83
N VAL A 44 -3.68 5.44 -31.06
CA VAL A 44 -4.49 5.23 -29.85
C VAL A 44 -3.94 4.25 -28.81
N MET A 45 -3.59 3.06 -29.20
CA MET A 45 -2.93 2.14 -28.27
C MET A 45 -1.63 1.70 -28.87
N ASP A 46 -1.63 1.49 -30.18
CA ASP A 46 -0.45 1.12 -30.94
C ASP A 46 0.76 2.03 -30.64
N THR A 47 0.63 3.37 -30.61
CA THR A 47 1.81 4.23 -30.34
C THR A 47 2.41 4.09 -28.94
N LEU A 48 1.62 3.71 -27.91
CA LEU A 48 2.18 3.42 -26.56
C LEU A 48 2.18 1.96 -26.23
N SER A 49 1.99 1.12 -27.22
CA SER A 49 2.54 -0.21 -27.10
C SER A 49 4.06 -0.16 -27.38
N ASP A 50 4.54 0.82 -28.16
CA ASP A 50 5.95 0.98 -28.57
C ASP A 50 6.80 1.83 -27.61
N TRP A 51 6.75 1.57 -26.30
CA TRP A 51 7.65 2.21 -25.33
C TRP A 51 8.91 1.37 -25.06
N ARG A 52 10.00 2.05 -24.67
CA ARG A 52 11.27 1.41 -24.30
C ARG A 52 11.50 1.39 -22.80
N TYR A 53 11.19 2.49 -22.12
CA TYR A 53 11.53 2.68 -20.71
C TYR A 53 10.30 2.72 -19.80
N SER A 54 9.19 3.28 -20.29
CA SER A 54 8.00 3.48 -19.46
C SER A 54 6.73 3.49 -20.32
N PRO A 55 5.61 2.90 -19.83
CA PRO A 55 4.31 3.03 -20.49
C PRO A 55 3.84 4.48 -20.72
N PHE A 56 4.48 5.45 -20.06
CA PHE A 56 4.20 6.88 -20.16
C PHE A 56 5.24 7.63 -21.01
N GLU A 57 6.17 6.94 -21.68
CA GLU A 57 7.26 7.55 -22.45
C GLU A 57 6.71 8.47 -23.55
N HIS A 58 5.74 7.96 -24.31
CA HIS A 58 5.12 8.73 -25.38
C HIS A 58 4.00 9.63 -24.89
N GLU A 59 3.82 9.88 -23.59
CA GLU A 59 2.62 10.58 -23.14
C GLU A 59 2.49 12.04 -23.63
N GLY A 60 3.55 12.81 -23.44
CA GLY A 60 3.57 14.23 -23.80
C GLY A 60 3.44 14.52 -25.30
N PRO A 61 4.28 13.91 -26.18
CA PRO A 61 4.24 14.14 -27.64
C PRO A 61 2.86 13.96 -28.22
N CYS A 62 2.19 13.00 -27.65
CA CYS A 62 0.95 12.48 -28.07
C CYS A 62 -0.27 13.32 -27.72
N HIS A 63 -0.41 13.62 -26.43
CA HIS A 63 -1.35 14.62 -25.96
C HIS A 63 -1.20 15.95 -26.72
N THR A 64 0.06 16.36 -26.97
CA THR A 64 0.37 17.58 -27.73
C THR A 64 -0.07 17.48 -29.18
N GLY A 65 0.20 16.34 -29.84
CA GLY A 65 -0.19 16.10 -31.22
C GLY A 65 -1.70 16.16 -31.44
N LEU A 66 -2.47 15.44 -30.61
CA LEU A 66 -3.93 15.49 -30.60
C LEU A 66 -4.48 16.89 -30.43
N ARG A 67 -3.94 17.60 -29.43
CA ARG A 67 -4.37 18.96 -29.13
C ARG A 67 -4.12 19.88 -30.33
N SER A 68 -2.95 19.78 -30.95
CA SER A 68 -2.60 20.56 -32.14
C SER A 68 -3.53 20.26 -33.32
N ALA A 69 -3.79 18.98 -33.61
CA ALA A 69 -4.72 18.57 -34.67
C ALA A 69 -6.13 19.15 -34.47
N LEU A 70 -6.68 19.03 -33.26
CA LEU A 70 -7.99 19.58 -32.93
C LEU A 70 -8.01 21.13 -33.00
N CYS A 71 -6.93 21.81 -32.59
CA CYS A 71 -6.84 23.26 -32.77
C CYS A 71 -6.83 23.65 -34.26
N MET A 72 -6.16 22.88 -35.13
CA MET A 72 -6.16 23.12 -36.58
C MET A 72 -7.52 22.87 -37.24
N GLU A 73 -8.31 21.94 -36.70
CA GLU A 73 -9.71 21.73 -37.09
C GLU A 73 -10.65 22.89 -36.64
N GLY A 74 -10.13 23.89 -35.91
CA GLY A 74 -10.87 25.08 -35.49
C GLY A 74 -11.47 25.01 -34.08
N TYR A 75 -11.13 23.99 -33.29
CA TYR A 75 -11.60 23.89 -31.91
C TYR A 75 -10.79 24.78 -30.95
N SER A 76 -11.43 25.28 -29.90
CA SER A 76 -10.75 26.13 -28.91
C SER A 76 -9.70 25.34 -28.13
N TRP A 77 -8.57 25.99 -27.83
CA TRP A 77 -7.43 25.36 -27.16
C TRP A 77 -7.82 24.58 -25.90
N SER A 78 -8.69 25.15 -25.06
CA SER A 78 -9.13 24.50 -23.81
C SER A 78 -9.96 23.24 -24.05
N LEU A 79 -10.82 23.22 -25.09
CA LEU A 79 -11.61 22.04 -25.44
C LEU A 79 -10.71 20.97 -26.07
N SER A 80 -9.83 21.37 -27.00
CA SER A 80 -8.84 20.48 -27.62
C SER A 80 -7.92 19.83 -26.59
N ASN A 81 -7.45 20.60 -25.61
CA ASN A 81 -6.59 20.10 -24.54
C ASN A 81 -7.31 19.08 -23.64
N THR A 82 -8.55 19.36 -23.23
CA THR A 82 -9.31 18.39 -22.44
C THR A 82 -9.65 17.13 -23.25
N GLU A 83 -10.08 17.27 -24.50
CA GLU A 83 -10.43 16.12 -25.33
C GLU A 83 -9.20 15.26 -25.63
N ALA A 84 -8.06 15.88 -25.94
CA ALA A 84 -6.79 15.21 -26.08
C ALA A 84 -6.50 14.40 -24.82
N GLY A 85 -6.49 15.06 -23.65
CA GLY A 85 -6.31 14.43 -22.34
C GLY A 85 -7.32 13.34 -21.98
N ASN A 86 -8.51 13.32 -22.58
CA ASN A 86 -9.54 12.28 -22.39
C ASN A 86 -9.42 11.10 -23.35
N ILE A 87 -9.00 11.31 -24.60
CA ILE A 87 -8.78 10.23 -25.60
C ILE A 87 -7.55 9.45 -25.24
N VAL A 88 -6.51 10.23 -25.04
CA VAL A 88 -5.34 9.77 -24.37
C VAL A 88 -5.74 9.29 -22.99
N GLY A 89 -6.63 10.00 -22.32
CA GLY A 89 -7.36 9.54 -21.16
C GLY A 89 -8.21 8.28 -21.33
N GLU A 90 -8.16 7.57 -22.43
CA GLU A 90 -8.98 6.39 -22.64
C GLU A 90 -8.20 5.11 -22.94
N ALA A 91 -6.90 5.17 -23.09
CA ALA A 91 -6.28 4.04 -23.74
C ALA A 91 -5.36 3.16 -22.82
N LEU A 92 -4.74 3.62 -21.74
CA LEU A 92 -3.69 3.11 -20.75
C LEU A 92 -4.29 2.66 -19.46
N ARG A 93 -5.56 2.97 -19.23
CA ARG A 93 -6.41 2.02 -18.54
C ARG A 93 -6.75 0.82 -19.44
N LEU A 94 -6.94 0.93 -20.77
CA LEU A 94 -7.17 -0.26 -21.61
C LEU A 94 -5.89 -1.11 -21.72
N THR A 95 -4.71 -0.51 -21.85
CA THR A 95 -3.41 -1.20 -21.76
C THR A 95 -3.05 -1.61 -20.32
N GLY A 96 -3.81 -1.15 -19.33
CA GLY A 96 -3.61 -1.54 -17.93
C GLY A 96 -2.40 -0.90 -17.25
N ALA A 97 -1.79 0.15 -17.82
CA ALA A 97 -0.75 0.91 -17.16
C ALA A 97 -1.31 1.62 -15.91
N LYS A 98 -0.58 1.51 -14.81
CA LYS A 98 -0.91 2.18 -13.55
C LYS A 98 -0.02 3.40 -13.41
N ARG A 99 -0.63 4.57 -13.30
CA ARG A 99 0.11 5.81 -13.09
C ARG A 99 0.89 5.72 -11.77
N PRO A 100 2.20 6.00 -11.76
CA PRO A 100 2.94 6.05 -10.52
C PRO A 100 2.28 7.07 -9.58
N SER A 101 2.34 6.82 -8.28
CA SER A 101 1.95 7.86 -7.33
C SER A 101 2.82 9.11 -7.56
N TRP A 102 2.34 10.29 -7.14
CA TRP A 102 3.13 11.52 -7.27
C TRP A 102 4.56 11.35 -6.74
N ASP A 103 4.70 10.72 -5.56
CA ASP A 103 5.99 10.40 -4.93
C ASP A 103 6.87 9.48 -5.78
N GLN A 104 6.28 8.54 -6.52
CA GLN A 104 7.01 7.61 -7.40
C GLN A 104 7.45 8.27 -8.71
N GLY A 105 6.74 9.31 -9.16
CA GLY A 105 7.10 10.09 -10.34
C GLY A 105 8.17 11.15 -10.08
N GLN A 106 8.61 11.32 -8.83
CA GLN A 106 9.67 12.28 -8.52
C GLN A 106 11.06 11.72 -8.87
N PRO A 107 12.02 12.55 -9.32
CA PRO A 107 13.38 12.10 -9.66
C PRO A 107 14.07 11.31 -8.55
N GLU A 108 13.78 11.62 -7.28
CA GLU A 108 14.39 10.99 -6.13
C GLU A 108 13.92 9.55 -5.91
N TYR A 109 12.84 9.12 -6.57
CA TYR A 109 12.42 7.73 -6.57
C TYR A 109 13.25 6.87 -7.53
N LEU A 110 13.83 7.49 -8.56
CA LEU A 110 14.74 6.84 -9.50
C LEU A 110 16.16 6.71 -8.95
N LEU A 111 16.54 7.61 -8.02
CA LEU A 111 17.86 7.58 -7.39
C LEU A 111 18.00 6.41 -6.41
N ALA A 112 19.10 5.68 -6.58
CA ALA A 112 19.50 4.62 -5.69
C ALA A 112 19.81 5.18 -4.28
N TYR A 113 19.75 4.31 -3.26
CA TYR A 113 19.91 4.72 -1.85
C TYR A 113 21.36 5.05 -1.47
N ASP A 114 22.31 4.78 -2.36
CA ASP A 114 23.75 5.04 -2.24
C ASP A 114 24.16 6.42 -2.75
N VAL A 115 23.24 7.19 -3.33
CA VAL A 115 23.48 8.57 -3.79
C VAL A 115 22.61 9.58 -3.06
N CYS A 116 23.16 10.76 -2.81
CA CYS A 116 22.46 11.87 -2.17
C CYS A 116 21.36 12.42 -3.09
N SER A 117 20.13 12.53 -2.61
CA SER A 117 19.00 13.10 -3.39
C SER A 117 19.13 14.60 -3.68
N GLY A 118 20.05 15.31 -3.01
CA GLY A 118 20.31 16.74 -3.25
C GLY A 118 21.39 16.98 -4.29
N CYS A 119 22.60 16.45 -4.05
CA CYS A 119 23.78 16.70 -4.89
C CYS A 119 24.17 15.53 -5.81
N HIS A 120 23.50 14.39 -5.70
CA HIS A 120 23.82 13.14 -6.40
C HIS A 120 25.23 12.55 -6.13
N GLY A 121 25.96 13.10 -5.16
CA GLY A 121 27.22 12.52 -4.68
C GLY A 121 27.03 11.23 -3.89
N PRO A 122 28.10 10.42 -3.71
CA PRO A 122 28.04 9.18 -2.95
C PRO A 122 27.63 9.44 -1.49
N MET A 123 26.81 8.54 -0.94
CA MET A 123 26.40 8.59 0.45
C MET A 123 27.56 8.18 1.39
N PRO A 124 27.74 8.87 2.53
CA PRO A 124 28.71 8.48 3.54
C PRO A 124 28.49 7.03 4.04
N GLU A 125 29.58 6.30 4.23
CA GLU A 125 29.57 4.88 4.61
C GLU A 125 28.85 4.63 5.96
N ASP A 126 28.96 5.56 6.91
CA ASP A 126 28.27 5.49 8.21
C ASP A 126 26.75 5.52 8.08
N MET A 127 26.22 6.20 7.06
CA MET A 127 24.79 6.25 6.77
C MET A 127 24.30 4.97 6.11
N ILE A 128 25.09 4.40 5.19
CA ILE A 128 24.78 3.14 4.49
C ILE A 128 24.80 1.98 5.50
N THR A 129 25.90 1.86 6.24
CA THR A 129 26.23 0.68 7.08
C THR A 129 25.56 0.73 8.44
N GLY A 130 25.21 1.93 8.93
CA GLY A 130 24.43 2.13 10.15
C GLY A 130 22.99 1.58 10.09
N GLY A 131 22.56 1.04 8.94
CA GLY A 131 21.25 0.41 8.74
C GLY A 131 20.10 1.41 8.73
N ARG A 132 20.37 2.70 8.46
CA ARG A 132 19.38 3.77 8.44
C ARG A 132 19.35 4.41 7.06
N ARG A 133 18.18 4.37 6.41
CA ARG A 133 17.96 4.83 5.02
C ARG A 133 17.90 6.37 4.92
N GLY A 134 19.01 7.06 5.23
CA GLY A 134 19.15 8.49 4.94
C GLY A 134 19.17 8.74 3.44
N ARG A 135 18.58 9.87 2.99
CA ARG A 135 18.52 10.27 1.57
C ARG A 135 19.49 11.39 1.19
N PHE A 136 20.15 12.01 2.17
CA PHE A 136 21.03 13.16 1.97
C PHE A 136 22.37 12.91 2.63
N CYS A 137 23.46 13.31 1.97
CA CYS A 137 24.81 13.13 2.50
C CYS A 137 25.14 14.10 3.64
N SER A 138 24.59 15.31 3.61
CA SER A 138 24.82 16.35 4.63
C SER A 138 23.55 17.15 4.96
N ASP A 139 23.61 17.95 6.02
CA ASP A 139 22.50 18.82 6.41
C ASP A 139 22.37 20.02 5.47
N GLU A 140 23.46 20.52 4.88
CA GLU A 140 23.39 21.55 3.84
C GLU A 140 22.66 21.04 2.60
N CYS A 141 22.95 19.82 2.16
CA CYS A 141 22.23 19.18 1.06
C CYS A 141 20.74 19.02 1.38
N ALA A 142 20.40 18.63 2.62
CA ALA A 142 19.01 18.52 3.05
C ALA A 142 18.30 19.89 3.09
N ARG A 143 18.96 20.96 3.57
CA ARG A 143 18.40 22.32 3.59
C ARG A 143 18.21 22.89 2.19
N SER A 144 19.24 22.78 1.34
CA SER A 144 19.20 23.22 -0.05
C SER A 144 18.06 22.53 -0.82
N PHE A 145 17.91 21.21 -0.60
CA PHE A 145 16.81 20.45 -1.17
C PHE A 145 15.43 20.98 -0.73
N LEU A 146 15.23 21.23 0.57
CA LEU A 146 13.96 21.78 1.07
C LEU A 146 13.63 23.14 0.46
N VAL A 147 14.60 24.06 0.39
CA VAL A 147 14.40 25.39 -0.19
C VAL A 147 13.99 25.30 -1.67
N LYS A 148 14.67 24.46 -2.46
CA LYS A 148 14.33 24.22 -3.88
C LYS A 148 12.93 23.63 -4.04
N ARG A 149 12.51 22.79 -3.10
CA ARG A 149 11.22 22.08 -3.13
C ARG A 149 10.05 22.95 -2.67
N ASP A 150 10.24 23.77 -1.64
CA ASP A 150 9.21 24.71 -1.18
C ASP A 150 8.83 25.71 -2.28
N PHE A 151 9.78 26.07 -3.16
CA PHE A 151 9.52 26.88 -4.34
C PHE A 151 8.63 26.18 -5.38
N THR A 152 8.59 24.84 -5.40
CA THR A 152 7.94 24.05 -6.46
C THR A 152 6.66 23.32 -6.01
N SER A 153 6.47 23.03 -4.72
CA SER A 153 5.30 22.24 -4.28
C SER A 153 4.86 22.53 -2.84
N SER A 154 3.90 23.43 -2.62
CA SER A 154 3.44 23.80 -1.27
C SER A 154 2.42 22.83 -0.64
N LEU A 155 2.05 21.71 -1.30
CA LEU A 155 0.84 20.95 -0.92
C LEU A 155 1.03 19.48 -0.49
N HIS A 156 2.24 18.89 -0.58
CA HIS A 156 2.42 17.48 -0.20
C HIS A 156 3.71 17.20 0.56
N ALA A 157 3.58 16.86 1.84
CA ALA A 157 4.67 16.40 2.68
C ALA A 157 5.13 14.99 2.24
N SER A 158 6.19 14.92 1.43
CA SER A 158 6.72 13.65 0.93
C SER A 158 7.58 12.96 2.00
N ARG A 159 7.78 11.65 1.86
CA ARG A 159 8.71 10.89 2.73
C ARG A 159 10.15 11.45 2.68
N ILE A 160 10.52 12.08 1.56
CA ILE A 160 11.85 12.67 1.36
C ILE A 160 11.97 13.97 2.16
N GLU A 161 10.93 14.80 2.17
CA GLU A 161 10.86 16.00 3.02
C GLU A 161 10.97 15.62 4.50
N ALA A 162 10.22 14.61 4.93
CA ALA A 162 10.31 14.08 6.30
C ALA A 162 11.72 13.59 6.63
N SER A 163 12.43 12.99 5.66
CA SER A 163 13.84 12.61 5.81
C SER A 163 14.76 13.83 5.93
N ALA A 164 14.59 14.84 5.08
CA ALA A 164 15.39 16.07 5.11
C ALA A 164 15.24 16.80 6.46
N PHE A 165 14.00 17.03 6.91
CA PHE A 165 13.72 17.62 8.22
C PHE A 165 14.28 16.79 9.37
N SER A 166 14.25 15.46 9.27
CA SER A 166 14.81 14.59 10.31
C SER A 166 16.33 14.74 10.43
N LEU A 167 17.03 14.95 9.31
CA LEU A 167 18.47 15.14 9.28
C LEU A 167 18.87 16.52 9.83
N ILE A 168 18.16 17.58 9.43
CA ILE A 168 18.36 18.94 9.97
C ILE A 168 18.09 18.98 11.48
N ASN A 169 16.98 18.37 11.91
CA ASN A 169 16.65 18.30 13.34
C ASN A 169 17.62 17.42 14.12
N ARG A 170 18.28 16.45 13.48
CA ARG A 170 19.32 15.63 14.11
C ARG A 170 20.56 16.48 14.37
N ASP A 171 20.98 17.29 13.40
CA ASP A 171 22.19 18.11 13.55
C ASP A 171 22.06 19.17 14.66
N ARG A 172 20.85 19.72 14.87
CA ARG A 172 20.59 20.66 15.97
C ARG A 172 20.64 20.05 17.38
N ARG A 173 20.68 18.72 17.51
CA ARG A 173 20.65 18.06 18.83
C ARG A 173 22.03 18.04 19.47
N PRO A 174 22.13 18.15 20.81
CA PRO A 174 23.41 18.05 21.51
C PRO A 174 24.06 16.68 21.25
N LEU A 175 25.40 16.70 21.14
CA LEU A 175 26.22 15.49 21.09
C LEU A 175 26.09 14.72 22.41
N ARG A 176 26.11 13.40 22.32
CA ARG A 176 26.00 12.47 23.45
C ARG A 176 27.03 11.37 23.30
N THR A 177 27.56 10.90 24.42
CA THR A 177 28.49 9.76 24.45
C THR A 177 27.69 8.46 24.40
N CYS A 178 28.04 7.55 23.50
CA CYS A 178 27.42 6.23 23.44
C CYS A 178 27.84 5.38 24.65
N GLU A 179 26.88 4.82 25.39
CA GLU A 179 27.18 3.95 26.56
C GLU A 179 27.90 2.63 26.20
N ASN A 180 28.02 2.27 24.91
CA ASN A 180 28.60 1.00 24.47
C ASN A 180 30.00 1.18 23.85
N CYS A 181 30.15 2.08 22.88
CA CYS A 181 31.44 2.31 22.20
C CYS A 181 32.18 3.56 22.69
N GLY A 182 31.55 4.45 23.46
CA GLY A 182 32.15 5.71 23.90
C GLY A 182 32.10 6.84 22.86
N ASP A 183 31.74 6.58 21.60
CA ASP A 183 31.74 7.61 20.56
C ASP A 183 30.66 8.69 20.79
N GLN A 184 30.96 9.92 20.37
CA GLN A 184 29.99 11.00 20.36
C GLN A 184 29.02 10.86 19.18
N TYR A 185 27.72 11.02 19.44
CA TYR A 185 26.68 10.95 18.43
C TYR A 185 25.51 11.89 18.76
N ARG A 186 24.72 12.23 17.74
CA ARG A 186 23.45 12.96 17.92
C ARG A 186 22.28 11.98 17.92
N GLY A 187 21.38 12.10 18.90
CA GLY A 187 20.20 11.22 19.01
C GLY A 187 19.30 11.28 17.77
N PHE A 188 18.64 10.18 17.43
CA PHE A 188 17.90 10.04 16.16
C PHE A 188 16.39 10.25 16.31
N SER A 189 15.81 9.88 17.46
CA SER A 189 14.39 10.12 17.74
C SER A 189 14.12 11.60 18.04
N ARG A 190 12.97 12.13 17.57
CA ARG A 190 12.58 13.53 17.81
C ARG A 190 12.33 13.85 19.28
N ASN A 191 11.74 12.90 20.01
CA ASN A 191 11.26 13.15 21.38
C ASN A 191 12.00 12.32 22.42
N ASP A 192 12.86 11.40 21.98
CA ASP A 192 13.45 10.43 22.91
C ASP A 192 14.83 10.90 23.38
N HIS A 193 14.82 11.67 24.46
CA HIS A 193 16.03 12.00 25.20
C HIS A 193 16.64 10.79 25.91
N SER A 194 16.01 9.62 25.89
CA SER A 194 16.53 8.39 26.52
C SER A 194 17.39 7.53 25.58
N GLN A 195 17.62 7.93 24.33
CA GLN A 195 18.53 7.17 23.46
C GLN A 195 19.95 7.18 24.06
N LYS A 196 20.46 5.99 24.37
CA LYS A 196 21.77 5.71 25.01
C LYS A 196 22.87 5.27 24.05
N TYR A 197 22.51 4.79 22.86
CA TYR A 197 23.45 4.17 21.91
C TYR A 197 23.42 4.84 20.53
N CYS A 198 24.59 4.97 19.91
CA CYS A 198 24.76 5.60 18.59
C CYS A 198 24.13 4.81 17.44
N SER A 199 24.17 3.48 17.49
CA SER A 199 23.70 2.61 16.41
C SER A 199 22.86 1.44 16.92
N ARG A 200 22.13 0.78 16.01
CA ARG A 200 21.40 -0.46 16.32
C ARG A 200 22.35 -1.58 16.72
N ASN A 201 23.58 -1.57 16.20
CA ASN A 201 24.61 -2.52 16.56
C ASN A 201 25.08 -2.30 18.01
N CYS A 202 25.42 -1.05 18.38
CA CYS A 202 25.81 -0.71 19.76
C CYS A 202 24.69 -1.00 20.76
N TYR A 203 23.43 -0.72 20.41
CA TYR A 203 22.28 -1.15 21.21
C TYR A 203 22.21 -2.68 21.35
N GLY A 204 22.44 -3.41 20.25
CA GLY A 204 22.47 -4.87 20.24
C GLY A 204 23.59 -5.46 21.10
N GLN A 205 24.78 -4.87 21.07
CA GLN A 205 25.93 -5.25 21.89
C GLN A 205 25.69 -4.97 23.36
N ALA A 206 25.26 -3.75 23.70
CA ALA A 206 24.97 -3.38 25.09
C ALA A 206 23.85 -4.21 25.73
N LYS A 207 22.92 -4.75 24.91
CA LYS A 207 21.87 -5.66 25.38
C LYS A 207 22.39 -7.07 25.69
N ARG A 208 23.54 -7.47 25.14
CA ARG A 208 24.18 -8.77 25.41
C ARG A 208 24.99 -8.73 26.72
N LYS A 209 24.34 -8.38 27.83
CA LYS A 209 24.97 -8.40 29.17
C LYS A 209 25.09 -9.80 29.75
N LEU A 210 24.29 -10.73 29.25
CA LEU A 210 24.25 -12.08 29.75
C LEU A 210 25.50 -12.86 29.31
N GLN A 211 26.02 -13.67 30.23
CA GLN A 211 27.16 -14.53 29.98
C GLN A 211 26.89 -15.45 28.79
N GLN A 212 27.96 -15.78 28.06
CA GLN A 212 27.89 -16.73 26.96
C GLN A 212 27.38 -18.08 27.50
N GLN A 213 26.41 -18.66 26.80
CA GLN A 213 25.86 -19.98 27.09
C GLN A 213 26.01 -20.87 25.86
N ASP A 214 26.19 -22.17 26.06
CA ASP A 214 26.23 -23.13 24.96
C ASP A 214 24.82 -23.61 24.63
N CYS A 215 24.50 -23.60 23.33
CA CYS A 215 23.20 -24.08 22.87
C CYS A 215 23.11 -25.61 23.05
N PRO A 216 22.10 -26.16 23.75
CA PRO A 216 22.02 -27.61 24.03
C PRO A 216 21.77 -28.47 22.79
N ILE A 217 21.45 -27.87 21.64
CA ILE A 217 21.14 -28.59 20.40
C ILE A 217 22.35 -28.67 19.46
N CYS A 218 23.16 -27.60 19.39
CA CYS A 218 24.28 -27.52 18.44
C CYS A 218 25.63 -27.21 19.09
N SER A 219 25.67 -27.08 20.43
CA SER A 219 26.84 -26.78 21.25
C SER A 219 27.63 -25.51 20.89
N LYS A 220 27.06 -24.63 20.05
CA LYS A 220 27.66 -23.33 19.74
C LYS A 220 27.39 -22.35 20.88
N GLY A 221 28.45 -21.72 21.39
CA GLY A 221 28.36 -20.62 22.34
C GLY A 221 27.63 -19.41 21.75
N PHE A 222 26.73 -18.81 22.51
CA PHE A 222 25.98 -17.61 22.13
C PHE A 222 25.69 -16.72 23.34
N HIS A 223 25.47 -15.43 23.11
CA HIS A 223 25.02 -14.52 24.16
C HIS A 223 23.48 -14.37 24.12
N PRO A 224 22.74 -14.82 25.15
CA PRO A 224 21.29 -14.69 25.17
C PRO A 224 20.84 -13.23 25.21
N LEU A 225 19.72 -12.91 24.54
CA LEU A 225 19.16 -11.55 24.49
C LEU A 225 18.29 -11.20 25.70
N HIS A 226 17.80 -12.20 26.43
CA HIS A 226 17.00 -12.07 27.63
C HIS A 226 17.23 -13.27 28.54
N GLU A 227 16.96 -13.10 29.83
CA GLU A 227 17.04 -14.17 30.82
C GLU A 227 16.09 -15.32 30.39
N GLY A 228 16.59 -16.55 30.40
CA GLY A 228 15.85 -17.75 29.97
C GLY A 228 15.90 -18.08 28.48
N GLN A 229 16.64 -17.35 27.64
CA GLN A 229 16.91 -17.81 26.27
C GLN A 229 17.93 -18.95 26.28
N VAL A 230 17.46 -20.19 26.02
CA VAL A 230 18.31 -21.41 26.08
C VAL A 230 18.96 -21.75 24.72
N HIS A 231 18.43 -21.25 23.61
CA HIS A 231 18.89 -21.63 22.27
C HIS A 231 19.49 -20.46 21.50
N CYS A 232 20.55 -20.73 20.74
CA CYS A 232 21.30 -19.71 19.99
C CYS A 232 20.51 -19.09 18.83
N SER A 233 19.58 -19.84 18.24
CA SER A 233 18.81 -19.41 17.08
C SER A 233 17.41 -19.99 17.08
N TRP A 234 16.54 -19.39 16.27
CA TRP A 234 15.18 -19.87 16.09
C TRP A 234 15.11 -21.24 15.40
N ALA A 235 16.14 -21.62 14.64
CA ALA A 235 16.28 -22.95 14.06
C ALA A 235 16.53 -24.01 15.13
N CYS A 236 17.46 -23.78 16.06
CA CYS A 236 17.74 -24.69 17.18
C CYS A 236 16.53 -24.80 18.12
N LEU A 237 15.84 -23.70 18.40
CA LEU A 237 14.61 -23.72 19.20
C LEU A 237 13.54 -24.64 18.59
N ARG A 238 13.39 -24.66 17.26
CA ARG A 238 12.41 -25.50 16.56
C ARG A 238 12.77 -26.98 16.54
N GLN A 239 14.04 -27.33 16.74
CA GLN A 239 14.51 -28.71 16.84
C GLN A 239 14.23 -29.31 18.23
N MET A 240 13.96 -28.47 19.24
CA MET A 240 13.58 -28.93 20.57
C MET A 240 12.26 -29.71 20.50
N LYS A 241 12.30 -30.98 20.88
CA LYS A 241 11.12 -31.84 21.02
C LYS A 241 10.69 -31.81 22.49
N LEU A 242 9.51 -31.26 22.76
CA LEU A 242 8.88 -31.33 24.08
C LEU A 242 7.89 -32.49 24.09
N GLU A 243 8.18 -33.57 24.81
CA GLU A 243 7.22 -34.65 24.96
C GLU A 243 6.05 -34.20 25.84
N LYS A 244 4.83 -34.35 25.31
CA LYS A 244 3.59 -33.98 26.00
C LYS A 244 2.50 -35.00 25.71
N THR A 245 1.56 -35.13 26.63
CA THR A 245 0.36 -35.95 26.44
C THR A 245 -0.81 -35.10 25.96
N CYS A 246 -1.49 -35.53 24.89
CA CYS A 246 -2.63 -34.82 24.34
C CYS A 246 -3.85 -34.89 25.27
N VAL A 247 -4.51 -33.77 25.57
CA VAL A 247 -5.68 -33.75 26.46
C VAL A 247 -6.87 -34.56 25.92
N VAL A 248 -7.03 -34.63 24.59
CA VAL A 248 -8.18 -35.27 23.93
C VAL A 248 -7.95 -36.78 23.75
N CYS A 249 -6.92 -37.18 23.00
CA CYS A 249 -6.68 -38.60 22.70
C CYS A 249 -5.75 -39.32 23.68
N LYS A 250 -5.17 -38.61 24.66
CA LYS A 250 -4.21 -39.13 25.65
C LYS A 250 -2.91 -39.74 25.08
N GLN A 251 -2.63 -39.60 23.79
CA GLN A 251 -1.36 -40.04 23.20
C GLN A 251 -0.23 -39.04 23.47
N ASN A 252 0.99 -39.55 23.66
CA ASN A 252 2.21 -38.74 23.76
C ASN A 252 2.61 -38.21 22.38
N PHE A 253 3.04 -36.95 22.31
CA PHE A 253 3.46 -36.29 21.08
C PHE A 253 4.56 -35.25 21.32
N ASN A 254 5.29 -34.94 20.26
CA ASN A 254 6.36 -33.93 20.27
C ASN A 254 5.78 -32.53 20.00
N ALA A 255 5.59 -31.76 21.07
CA ALA A 255 5.09 -30.40 21.01
C ALA A 255 6.16 -29.40 20.50
N LYS A 256 5.78 -28.55 19.55
CA LYS A 256 6.61 -27.42 19.06
C LYS A 256 6.64 -26.23 20.01
N SER A 257 5.76 -26.19 21.02
CA SER A 257 5.72 -25.10 22.00
C SER A 257 5.23 -25.59 23.36
N LYS A 258 5.68 -24.92 24.43
CA LYS A 258 5.17 -25.17 25.79
C LYS A 258 3.66 -24.92 25.93
N LYS A 259 3.04 -24.18 25.00
CA LYS A 259 1.59 -23.92 24.98
C LYS A 259 0.81 -24.94 24.16
N ALA A 260 1.45 -25.88 23.47
CA ALA A 260 0.74 -26.92 22.75
C ALA A 260 0.08 -27.89 23.75
N ILE A 261 -1.21 -28.17 23.54
CA ILE A 261 -2.07 -29.04 24.36
C ILE A 261 -2.56 -30.25 23.56
N TYR A 262 -2.57 -30.13 22.23
CA TYR A 262 -3.14 -31.12 21.30
C TYR A 262 -2.08 -31.69 20.38
N CYS A 263 -2.14 -32.99 20.10
CA CYS A 263 -1.20 -33.66 19.19
C CYS A 263 -1.42 -33.30 17.71
N SER A 264 -2.64 -32.88 17.36
CA SER A 264 -3.05 -32.60 15.98
C SER A 264 -4.15 -31.55 15.91
N GLU A 265 -4.33 -30.93 14.73
CA GLU A 265 -5.41 -29.98 14.48
C GLU A 265 -6.80 -30.65 14.59
N LYS A 266 -6.89 -31.97 14.37
CA LYS A 266 -8.11 -32.76 14.61
C LYS A 266 -8.51 -32.74 16.09
N CYS A 267 -7.58 -33.05 16.99
CA CYS A 267 -7.82 -33.00 18.43
C CYS A 267 -8.13 -31.57 18.92
N ARG A 268 -7.44 -30.57 18.38
CA ARG A 268 -7.74 -29.15 18.67
C ARG A 268 -9.16 -28.78 18.23
N SER A 269 -9.55 -29.13 17.01
CA SER A 269 -10.88 -28.87 16.47
C SER A 269 -11.96 -29.58 17.27
N TYR A 270 -11.71 -30.82 17.71
CA TYR A 270 -12.59 -31.56 18.60
C TYR A 270 -12.79 -30.81 19.93
N HIS A 271 -11.70 -30.42 20.59
CA HIS A 271 -11.79 -29.67 21.83
C HIS A 271 -12.52 -28.31 21.65
N VAL A 272 -12.25 -27.56 20.57
CA VAL A 272 -12.94 -26.27 20.33
C VAL A 272 -14.45 -26.46 20.09
N ARG A 273 -14.86 -27.56 19.45
CA ARG A 273 -16.28 -27.87 19.21
C ARG A 273 -17.01 -28.32 20.46
N HIS A 274 -16.31 -28.92 21.42
CA HIS A 274 -16.92 -29.59 22.58
C HIS A 274 -16.50 -29.01 23.94
N GLY A 275 -15.60 -28.02 23.99
CA GLY A 275 -14.94 -27.59 25.22
C GLY A 275 -14.90 -26.07 25.39
N GLN A 276 -15.88 -25.55 26.13
CA GLN A 276 -15.77 -24.73 27.36
C GLN A 276 -17.17 -24.17 27.66
N GLY A 277 -17.97 -24.91 28.43
CA GLY A 277 -19.17 -24.40 29.09
C GLY A 277 -20.45 -24.25 28.26
N GLY A 278 -20.44 -24.53 26.95
CA GLY A 278 -21.67 -24.71 26.20
C GLY A 278 -22.10 -26.17 26.28
N GLU A 279 -23.25 -26.45 26.92
CA GLU A 279 -23.99 -27.68 26.62
C GLU A 279 -23.99 -27.83 25.09
N VAL A 280 -23.39 -28.92 24.61
CA VAL A 280 -23.39 -29.22 23.18
C VAL A 280 -24.86 -29.29 22.79
N PRO A 281 -25.40 -28.35 21.97
CA PRO A 281 -26.72 -28.57 21.41
C PRO A 281 -26.57 -29.85 20.60
N LEU A 282 -27.32 -30.88 21.01
CA LEU A 282 -27.36 -32.17 20.35
C LEU A 282 -27.37 -31.92 18.84
N VAL A 283 -26.28 -32.34 18.19
CA VAL A 283 -26.16 -32.30 16.74
C VAL A 283 -27.36 -33.06 16.20
N GLY A 284 -28.32 -32.35 15.60
CA GLY A 284 -29.54 -32.96 15.07
C GLY A 284 -30.86 -32.32 15.49
N VAL A 285 -30.90 -31.30 16.36
CA VAL A 285 -32.15 -30.54 16.56
C VAL A 285 -32.32 -29.53 15.42
N PRO A 286 -33.26 -29.73 14.49
CA PRO A 286 -33.51 -28.78 13.41
C PRO A 286 -33.94 -27.43 13.99
N ARG A 287 -33.34 -26.34 13.51
CA ARG A 287 -33.80 -24.97 13.80
C ARG A 287 -34.49 -24.41 12.58
N ALA A 288 -35.71 -23.91 12.74
CA ALA A 288 -36.40 -23.15 11.71
C ALA A 288 -35.70 -21.78 11.51
N CYS A 289 -35.39 -21.43 10.26
CA CYS A 289 -34.83 -20.15 9.84
C CYS A 289 -35.64 -19.60 8.66
N THR A 290 -35.79 -18.29 8.54
CA THR A 290 -36.45 -17.64 7.39
C THR A 290 -35.43 -17.20 6.34
N CYS A 291 -35.69 -17.52 5.06
CA CYS A 291 -34.76 -17.15 3.98
C CYS A 291 -34.86 -15.66 3.63
N GLN A 292 -33.75 -14.93 3.65
CA GLN A 292 -33.74 -13.49 3.30
C GLN A 292 -34.05 -13.16 1.83
N HIS A 293 -34.09 -14.16 0.94
CA HIS A 293 -34.40 -13.95 -0.48
C HIS A 293 -35.86 -14.25 -0.81
N CYS A 294 -36.39 -15.37 -0.31
CA CYS A 294 -37.75 -15.83 -0.64
C CYS A 294 -38.71 -15.88 0.56
N ASN A 295 -38.26 -15.53 1.77
CA ASN A 295 -38.99 -15.55 3.03
C ASN A 295 -39.57 -16.91 3.45
N VAL A 296 -39.21 -18.00 2.77
CA VAL A 296 -39.63 -19.36 3.13
C VAL A 296 -38.88 -19.83 4.39
N GLU A 297 -39.61 -20.46 5.30
CA GLU A 297 -39.06 -21.15 6.47
C GLU A 297 -38.36 -22.45 6.06
N PHE A 298 -37.15 -22.69 6.57
CA PHE A 298 -36.38 -23.88 6.28
C PHE A 298 -35.55 -24.30 7.49
N GLU A 299 -35.28 -25.60 7.59
CA GLU A 299 -34.54 -26.17 8.71
C GLU A 299 -33.03 -26.19 8.45
N VAL A 300 -32.25 -25.83 9.47
CA VAL A 300 -30.78 -25.95 9.43
C VAL A 300 -30.29 -26.92 10.49
N MET A 301 -29.49 -27.90 10.05
CA MET A 301 -28.82 -28.87 10.93
C MET A 301 -27.48 -28.36 11.49
N ASN A 302 -26.98 -27.22 10.99
CA ASN A 302 -25.68 -26.67 11.37
C ASN A 302 -25.85 -25.53 12.39
N ALA A 303 -24.96 -25.46 13.37
CA ALA A 303 -24.99 -24.46 14.45
C ALA A 303 -24.88 -23.00 13.99
N ARG A 304 -24.45 -22.74 12.74
CA ARG A 304 -24.36 -21.39 12.18
C ARG A 304 -25.66 -21.02 11.45
N PRO A 305 -26.27 -19.86 11.75
CA PRO A 305 -27.48 -19.42 11.05
C PRO A 305 -27.18 -19.23 9.56
N LYS A 306 -27.86 -19.99 8.69
CA LYS A 306 -27.82 -19.75 7.24
C LYS A 306 -28.82 -18.65 6.91
N LYS A 307 -28.41 -17.70 6.07
CA LYS A 307 -29.28 -16.59 5.60
C LYS A 307 -30.22 -17.00 4.46
N TYR A 308 -29.92 -18.12 3.78
CA TYR A 308 -30.62 -18.53 2.57
C TYR A 308 -30.98 -20.02 2.61
N CYS A 309 -32.20 -20.37 2.17
CA CYS A 309 -32.69 -21.75 2.15
C CYS A 309 -31.96 -22.63 1.12
N SER A 310 -31.40 -22.03 0.07
CA SER A 310 -30.70 -22.75 -1.00
C SER A 310 -29.60 -21.91 -1.63
N ASN A 311 -28.65 -22.58 -2.30
CA ASN A 311 -27.62 -21.92 -3.11
C ASN A 311 -28.22 -21.06 -4.24
N LYS A 312 -29.43 -21.41 -4.72
CA LYS A 312 -30.16 -20.64 -5.73
C LYS A 312 -30.52 -19.24 -5.19
N CYS A 313 -31.04 -19.17 -3.96
CA CYS A 313 -31.37 -17.92 -3.29
C CYS A 313 -30.13 -17.05 -3.01
N ALA A 314 -29.02 -17.67 -2.58
CA ALA A 314 -27.76 -16.95 -2.36
C ALA A 314 -27.22 -16.30 -3.65
N ARG A 315 -27.19 -17.07 -4.76
CA ARG A 315 -26.72 -16.58 -6.07
C ARG A 315 -27.63 -15.49 -6.65
N ALA A 316 -28.94 -15.57 -6.41
CA ALA A 316 -29.89 -14.56 -6.89
C ALA A 316 -29.63 -13.18 -6.25
N VAL A 317 -29.39 -13.15 -4.93
CA VAL A 317 -29.02 -11.92 -4.22
C VAL A 317 -27.67 -11.36 -4.70
N GLU A 318 -26.67 -12.23 -4.93
CA GLU A 318 -25.35 -11.82 -5.43
C GLU A 318 -25.42 -11.23 -6.86
N LYS A 319 -26.26 -11.80 -7.73
CA LYS A 319 -26.52 -11.28 -9.07
C LYS A 319 -27.15 -9.89 -9.04
N LEU A 320 -28.10 -9.64 -8.13
CA LEU A 320 -28.70 -8.32 -7.91
C LEU A 320 -27.64 -7.28 -7.50
N ILE A 321 -26.77 -7.62 -6.54
CA ILE A 321 -25.68 -6.72 -6.10
C ILE A 321 -24.71 -6.42 -7.25
N ARG A 322 -24.37 -7.43 -8.07
CA ARG A 322 -23.47 -7.26 -9.22
C ARG A 322 -24.08 -6.38 -10.31
N GLN A 323 -25.36 -6.53 -10.60
CA GLN A 323 -26.07 -5.67 -11.54
C GLN A 323 -26.12 -4.22 -11.06
N GLN A 324 -26.30 -4.00 -9.75
CA GLN A 324 -26.23 -2.66 -9.17
C GLN A 324 -24.84 -2.03 -9.32
N ARG A 325 -23.75 -2.82 -9.17
CA ARG A 325 -22.37 -2.34 -9.37
C ARG A 325 -22.02 -2.06 -10.83
N ASN A 326 -22.45 -2.92 -11.75
CA ASN A 326 -22.14 -2.77 -13.17
C ASN A 326 -22.86 -1.59 -13.83
N LYS A 327 -23.95 -1.07 -13.22
CA LYS A 327 -24.58 0.18 -13.66
C LYS A 327 -23.74 1.44 -13.35
N ALA A 328 -22.60 1.33 -12.66
CA ALA A 328 -21.70 2.45 -12.39
C ALA A 328 -20.52 2.47 -13.40
N PRO A 329 -20.29 3.57 -14.16
CA PRO A 329 -19.32 3.59 -15.27
C PRO A 329 -17.86 3.82 -14.83
N GLN A 330 -16.90 3.25 -15.59
CA GLN A 330 -15.44 3.40 -15.38
C GLN A 330 -14.76 3.99 -16.65
N SER A 331 -13.88 4.99 -16.49
CA SER A 331 -13.18 5.73 -17.56
C SER A 331 -11.65 5.55 -17.48
N ASN A 332 -10.97 5.52 -18.65
CA ASN A 332 -9.65 4.89 -18.95
C ASN A 332 -8.35 5.77 -18.78
N ILE A 333 -7.18 5.61 -19.53
CA ILE A 333 -6.06 6.59 -19.96
C ILE A 333 -4.69 6.00 -20.47
N ILE A 334 -4.12 6.13 -21.78
CA ILE A 334 -2.91 5.70 -22.74
C ILE A 334 -2.74 6.91 -23.68
N TYR A 335 -1.53 7.45 -23.97
CA TYR A 335 -1.25 8.70 -24.73
C TYR A 335 -0.51 8.71 -26.13
N LEU A 336 -1.15 9.12 -27.25
CA LEU A 336 -0.73 8.83 -28.69
C LEU A 336 -0.51 10.03 -29.64
N THR A 337 0.27 9.89 -30.75
CA THR A 337 0.87 10.97 -31.59
C THR A 337 0.00 11.53 -32.72
N ALA A 338 0.13 12.83 -33.02
CA ALA A 338 -0.63 13.59 -34.04
C ALA A 338 -0.77 12.91 -35.41
N GLU A 339 0.31 12.41 -35.99
CA GLU A 339 0.32 11.80 -37.34
C GLU A 339 -0.42 10.46 -37.38
N ILE A 340 -0.50 9.77 -36.24
CA ILE A 340 -1.33 8.58 -36.08
C ILE A 340 -2.81 8.96 -36.10
N PHE A 341 -3.19 10.13 -35.58
CA PHE A 341 -4.56 10.65 -35.73
C PHE A 341 -4.87 11.10 -37.13
N ASP A 342 -3.93 11.73 -37.82
CA ASP A 342 -4.19 12.17 -39.17
C ASP A 342 -4.31 10.98 -40.13
N GLY A 343 -3.51 9.92 -39.93
CA GLY A 343 -3.66 8.65 -40.64
C GLY A 343 -5.00 7.96 -40.39
N TRP A 344 -5.58 8.16 -39.21
CA TRP A 344 -6.92 7.65 -38.85
C TRP A 344 -8.06 8.38 -39.48
N PHE A 345 -8.00 9.70 -39.42
CA PHE A 345 -9.02 10.51 -40.01
C PHE A 345 -9.05 10.36 -41.53
N LYS A 346 -7.90 10.10 -42.15
CA LYS A 346 -7.81 9.79 -43.57
C LYS A 346 -8.26 8.38 -43.95
N GLN A 347 -8.11 7.36 -43.09
CA GLN A 347 -8.59 5.99 -43.38
C GLN A 347 -10.10 5.80 -43.15
N ALA A 348 -10.76 6.72 -42.45
CA ALA A 348 -12.19 6.64 -42.12
C ALA A 348 -13.10 7.53 -42.99
N ALA A 349 -12.52 8.48 -43.72
CA ALA A 349 -13.20 9.20 -44.80
C ALA A 349 -13.14 8.35 -46.07
#